data_AF-A0A1G1V0E8-F1
#
_entry.id   AF-A0A1G1V0E8-F1
#
_cell.length_a   1.000
_cell.length_b   1.000
_cell.length_c   1.000
_cell.angle_alpha   90.00
_cell.angle_beta   90.00
_cell.angle_gamma   90.00
#
_symmetry.space_group_name_H-M   'P 1'
#
loop_
_entity.id
_entity.type
_entity.pdbx_description
1 polymer ?
#
loop_
_entity_poly.entity_id
_entity_poly.type
_entity_poly.pdbx_seq_one_letter_code
_entity_poly.pdbx_strand_id
1 'polypeptide(L)'
;MAGFNSTADILKRFNPVEDKYISREFQKYAYDLALELGDEKHKSLYMRLAKTAPRQLLEQARYFVKDAAHVENRGRLFMWKLAQLKRESGKGKT
;
A
#
# COMPACT_ATOMS: atom_id res chain seq x y z
N MET A 1 -29.80 -17.07 20.68
CA MET A 1 -28.65 -17.93 21.06
C MET A 1 -27.82 -18.17 19.81
N ALA A 2 -26.63 -17.58 19.69
CA ALA A 2 -25.75 -17.88 18.56
C ALA A 2 -25.19 -19.30 18.73
N GLY A 3 -25.57 -20.22 17.85
CA GLY A 3 -25.12 -21.61 17.88
C GLY A 3 -23.62 -21.73 17.57
N PHE A 4 -22.96 -22.70 18.20
CA PHE A 4 -21.56 -23.03 17.94
C PHE A 4 -21.41 -23.54 16.50
N ASN A 5 -20.55 -22.89 15.71
CA ASN A 5 -20.25 -23.36 14.36
C ASN A 5 -19.13 -24.40 14.43
N SER A 6 -19.30 -25.55 13.76
CA SER A 6 -18.23 -26.55 13.68
C SER A 6 -17.06 -26.03 12.81
N THR A 7 -15.86 -26.55 13.05
CA THR A 7 -14.68 -26.19 12.23
C THR A 7 -14.89 -26.52 10.75
N ALA A 8 -15.61 -27.60 10.44
CA ALA A 8 -15.99 -27.95 9.07
C ALA A 8 -16.89 -26.88 8.41
N ASP A 9 -17.80 -26.27 9.17
CA ASP A 9 -18.69 -25.22 8.65
C ASP A 9 -17.96 -23.90 8.41
N ILE A 10 -16.93 -23.60 9.22
CA ILE A 10 -16.04 -22.45 9.02
C ILE A 10 -15.25 -22.62 7.72
N LEU A 11 -14.66 -23.81 7.51
CA LEU A 11 -13.84 -24.08 6.32
C LEU A 11 -14.66 -24.04 5.02
N LYS A 12 -15.93 -24.45 5.03
CA LYS A 12 -16.82 -24.33 3.87
C LYS A 12 -17.04 -22.89 3.40
N ARG A 13 -16.92 -21.91 4.31
CA ARG A 13 -17.14 -20.48 4.01
C ARG A 13 -15.83 -19.73 3.77
N PHE A 14 -14.70 -20.38 4.00
CA PHE A 14 -13.39 -19.77 3.83
C PHE A 14 -13.04 -19.74 2.34
N ASN A 15 -12.93 -18.53 1.77
CA ASN A 15 -12.41 -18.33 0.43
C ASN A 15 -10.95 -17.84 0.56
N PRO A 16 -9.95 -18.68 0.26
CA PRO A 16 -8.54 -18.27 0.33
C PRO A 16 -8.14 -17.27 -0.77
N VAL A 17 -8.97 -17.10 -1.79
CA VAL A 17 -8.68 -16.28 -2.98
C VAL A 17 -9.15 -14.84 -2.79
N GLU A 18 -10.24 -14.64 -2.05
CA GLU A 18 -10.85 -13.33 -1.85
C GLU A 18 -10.66 -12.87 -0.41
N ASP A 19 -9.94 -11.77 -0.25
CA ASP A 19 -9.83 -11.10 1.04
C ASP A 19 -11.08 -10.25 1.27
N LYS A 20 -11.66 -10.38 2.47
CA LYS A 20 -12.86 -9.66 2.90
C LYS A 20 -12.72 -8.13 2.76
N TYR A 21 -11.51 -7.58 2.90
CA TYR A 21 -11.29 -6.12 2.91
C TYR A 21 -10.54 -5.60 1.67
N ILE A 22 -9.94 -6.49 0.87
CA ILE A 22 -9.18 -6.12 -0.34
C ILE A 22 -9.97 -6.60 -1.56
N SER A 23 -10.73 -5.66 -2.13
CA SER A 23 -11.53 -5.88 -3.34
C SER A 23 -10.83 -5.45 -4.63
N ARG A 24 -9.76 -4.64 -4.52
CA ARG A 24 -9.06 -4.03 -5.67
C ARG A 24 -7.55 -4.13 -5.52
N GLU A 25 -6.84 -4.27 -6.64
CA GLU A 25 -5.37 -4.37 -6.66
C GLU A 25 -4.70 -3.20 -5.95
N PHE A 26 -5.15 -1.96 -6.16
CA PHE A 26 -4.54 -0.80 -5.52
C PHE A 26 -4.67 -0.81 -3.99
N GLN A 27 -5.69 -1.49 -3.43
CA GLN A 27 -5.85 -1.63 -1.97
C GLN A 27 -4.79 -2.58 -1.43
N LYS A 28 -4.57 -3.70 -2.12
CA LYS A 28 -3.52 -4.67 -1.79
C LYS A 28 -2.16 -4.00 -1.85
N TYR A 29 -1.85 -3.36 -2.98
CA TYR A 29 -0.59 -2.66 -3.17
C TYR A 29 -0.33 -1.60 -2.10
N ALA A 30 -1.33 -0.77 -1.80
CA ALA A 30 -1.18 0.26 -0.78
C ALA A 30 -0.90 -0.32 0.61
N TYR A 31 -1.53 -1.44 0.94
CA TYR A 31 -1.31 -2.14 2.20
C TYR A 31 0.09 -2.74 2.26
N ASP A 32 0.50 -3.48 1.22
CA ASP A 32 1.85 -4.04 1.09
C ASP A 32 2.93 -2.95 1.17
N LEU A 33 2.70 -1.81 0.52
CA LEU A 33 3.58 -0.64 0.57
C LEU A 33 3.66 -0.05 1.98
N ALA A 34 2.54 0.08 2.68
CA ALA A 34 2.52 0.57 4.05
C ALA A 34 3.28 -0.36 5.00
N LEU A 35 3.16 -1.68 4.82
CA LEU A 35 3.92 -2.68 5.56
C LEU A 35 5.43 -2.57 5.27
N GLU A 36 5.83 -2.49 3.99
CA GLU A 36 7.24 -2.37 3.60
C GLU A 36 7.90 -1.10 4.13
N LEU A 37 7.13 -0.01 4.25
CA LEU A 37 7.59 1.25 4.81
C LEU A 37 7.52 1.31 6.35
N GLY A 38 6.99 0.27 7.00
CA GLY A 38 6.80 0.22 8.45
C GLY A 38 5.78 1.26 8.96
N ASP A 39 4.81 1.64 8.14
CA ASP A 39 3.87 2.73 8.39
C ASP A 39 2.40 2.31 8.23
N GLU A 40 2.08 1.12 8.73
CA GLU A 40 0.74 0.51 8.61
C GLU A 40 -0.37 1.35 9.26
N LYS A 41 -0.03 2.16 10.27
CA LYS A 41 -0.94 3.11 10.92
C LYS A 41 -1.54 4.12 9.93
N HIS A 42 -0.84 4.43 8.84
CA HIS A 42 -1.31 5.35 7.79
C HIS A 42 -1.73 4.62 6.51
N LYS A 43 -2.09 3.33 6.56
CA LYS A 43 -2.55 2.57 5.38
C LYS A 43 -3.60 3.28 4.51
N SER A 44 -4.52 4.03 5.11
CA SER A 44 -5.53 4.81 4.39
C SER A 44 -4.93 5.91 3.50
N LEU A 45 -3.82 6.53 3.94
CA LEU A 45 -3.06 7.49 3.14
C LEU A 45 -2.46 6.82 1.91
N TYR A 46 -1.81 5.67 2.09
CA TYR A 46 -1.23 4.90 0.98
C TYR A 46 -2.31 4.40 0.01
N MET A 47 -3.49 4.00 0.51
CA MET A 47 -4.63 3.63 -0.35
C MET A 47 -5.09 4.79 -1.24
N ARG A 48 -5.20 5.99 -0.67
CA ARG A 48 -5.53 7.19 -1.43
C ARG A 48 -4.46 7.51 -2.47
N LEU A 49 -3.18 7.37 -2.13
CA LEU A 49 -2.08 7.56 -3.07
C LEU A 49 -2.12 6.54 -4.21
N ALA A 50 -2.28 5.25 -3.91
CA ALA A 50 -2.38 4.19 -4.92
C ALA A 50 -3.59 4.36 -5.85
N LYS A 51 -4.69 4.91 -5.33
CA LYS A 51 -5.90 5.19 -6.12
C LYS A 51 -5.76 6.39 -7.06
N THR A 52 -4.95 7.39 -6.72
CA THR A 52 -4.94 8.70 -7.40
C THR A 52 -3.65 9.06 -8.11
N ALA A 53 -2.51 8.50 -7.68
CA ALA A 53 -1.21 8.76 -8.28
C ALA A 53 -0.87 7.69 -9.34
N PRO A 54 -0.15 8.04 -10.41
CA PRO A 54 0.36 7.07 -11.36
C PRO A 54 1.24 6.03 -10.68
N ARG A 55 1.02 4.74 -10.99
CA ARG A 55 1.74 3.61 -10.39
C ARG A 55 3.26 3.72 -10.57
N GLN A 56 3.69 4.25 -11.72
CA GLN A 56 5.10 4.46 -12.04
C GLN A 56 5.80 5.34 -11.00
N LEU A 57 5.16 6.43 -10.56
CA LEU A 57 5.75 7.33 -9.56
C LEU A 57 5.82 6.68 -8.18
N LEU A 58 4.82 5.87 -7.82
CA LEU A 58 4.79 5.16 -6.54
C LEU A 58 5.89 4.08 -6.48
N GLU A 59 6.06 3.30 -7.54
CA GLU A 59 7.13 2.29 -7.62
C GLU A 59 8.52 2.94 -7.61
N GLN A 60 8.73 4.03 -8.35
CA GLN A 60 10.00 4.76 -8.32
C GLN A 60 10.33 5.28 -6.91
N ALA A 61 9.35 5.85 -6.20
CA ALA A 61 9.54 6.28 -4.82
C ALA A 61 9.80 5.09 -3.88
N ARG A 62 9.12 3.96 -4.08
CA ARG A 62 9.31 2.73 -3.32
C ARG A 62 10.71 2.16 -3.49
N TYR A 63 11.19 2.01 -4.72
CA TYR A 63 12.55 1.51 -5.01
C TYR A 63 13.62 2.42 -4.38
N PHE A 64 13.45 3.73 -4.50
CA PHE A 64 14.37 4.70 -3.88
C PHE A 64 14.49 4.49 -2.36
N VAL A 65 13.38 4.23 -1.67
CA VAL A 65 13.40 3.97 -0.21
C VAL A 65 13.94 2.59 0.12
N LYS A 66 13.73 1.61 -0.77
CA LYS A 66 14.26 0.25 -0.60
C LYS A 66 15.79 0.25 -0.55
N ASP A 67 16.43 1.04 -1.40
CA ASP A 67 17.89 1.14 -1.48
C ASP A 67 18.50 2.01 -0.37
N ALA A 68 17.68 2.78 0.36
CA ALA A 68 18.15 3.65 1.42
C ALA A 68 18.48 2.87 2.70
N ALA A 69 19.78 2.76 3.01
CA ALA A 69 20.27 2.22 4.28
C ALA A 69 20.13 3.24 5.42
N HIS A 70 19.93 2.75 6.65
CA HIS A 70 19.93 3.56 7.89
C HIS A 70 18.93 4.73 7.95
N VAL A 71 17.72 4.55 7.43
CA VAL A 71 16.66 5.58 7.49
C VAL A 71 15.77 5.36 8.71
N GLU A 72 15.69 6.35 9.60
CA GLU A 72 14.82 6.30 10.79
C GLU A 72 13.33 6.23 10.44
N ASN A 73 12.90 6.91 9.37
CA ASN A 73 11.50 6.94 8.96
C ASN A 73 11.35 6.80 7.43
N ARG A 74 11.16 5.56 6.99
CA ARG A 74 10.99 5.17 5.58
C ARG A 74 9.75 5.80 4.95
N GLY A 75 8.64 5.87 5.69
CA GLY A 75 7.40 6.52 5.23
C GLY A 75 7.58 8.00 4.88
N ARG A 76 8.30 8.76 5.73
CA ARG A 76 8.61 10.17 5.45
C ARG A 76 9.50 10.33 4.22
N LEU A 77 10.51 9.48 4.07
CA LEU A 77 11.39 9.49 2.90
C LEU A 77 10.62 9.18 1.62
N PHE A 78 9.71 8.21 1.68
CA PHE A 78 8.80 7.88 0.58
C PHE A 78 7.97 9.08 0.15
N MET A 79 7.31 9.76 1.11
CA MET A 79 6.46 10.92 0.82
C MET A 79 7.27 12.07 0.20
N TRP A 80 8.46 12.34 0.73
CA TRP A 80 9.36 13.35 0.18
C TRP A 80 9.75 13.02 -1.27
N LYS A 81 10.14 11.77 -1.53
CA LYS A 81 10.56 11.34 -2.88
C LYS A 81 9.40 11.39 -3.86
N LEU A 82 8.22 10.92 -3.46
CA LEU A 82 7.02 10.98 -4.29
C LEU A 82 6.65 12.42 -4.65
N ALA A 83 6.78 13.36 -3.71
CA ALA A 83 6.56 14.78 -3.97
C ALA A 83 7.59 15.35 -4.96
N GLN A 84 8.87 14.95 -4.85
CA GLN A 84 9.90 15.31 -5.82
C GLN A 84 9.56 14.83 -7.23
N LEU A 85 9.26 13.53 -7.38
CA LEU A 85 8.93 12.93 -8.68
C LEU A 85 7.71 13.58 -9.33
N LYS A 86 6.69 13.91 -8.54
CA LYS A 86 5.51 14.66 -9.03
C LYS A 86 5.89 16.01 -9.62
N ARG A 87 6.76 16.78 -8.94
CA ARG A 87 7.24 18.07 -9.46
C ARG A 87 8.03 17.90 -10.75
N GLU A 88 8.91 16.91 -10.82
CA GLU A 88 9.72 16.62 -12.01
C GLU A 88 8.84 16.21 -13.19
N SER A 89 7.85 15.35 -12.97
CA SER A 89 6.90 14.93 -14.01
C SER A 89 6.03 16.09 -14.53
N GLY A 90 5.77 17.10 -13.71
CA GLY A 90 5.02 18.29 -14.10
C GLY A 90 5.85 19.33 -14.86
N LYS A 91 7.17 19.36 -14.66
CA LYS A 91 8.09 20.33 -15.27
C LYS A 91 8.45 20.02 -16.74
N GLY A 92 8.24 18.80 -17.22
CA GLY A 92 8.47 18.41 -18.62
C GLY A 92 7.32 18.72 -19.58
N LYS A 93 6.33 19.53 -19.16
CA LYS A 93 5.11 19.87 -19.92
C LYS A 93 5.05 21.34 -20.38
N THR A 94 6.15 22.06 -20.24
CA THR A 94 6.40 23.43 -20.75
C THR A 94 7.66 23.42 -21.57
#